data_AF-A0A925GY03-F1
#
_entry.id   AF-A0A925GY03-F1
#
_cell.length_a   1.000
_cell.length_b   1.000
_cell.length_c   1.000
_cell.angle_alpha   90.00
_cell.angle_beta   90.00
_cell.angle_gamma   90.00
#
_symmetry.space_group_name_H-M   'P 1'
#
loop_
_entity.id
_entity.type
_entity.pdbx_description
1 polymer ?
#
loop_
_entity_poly.entity_id
_entity_poly.type
_entity_poly.pdbx_seq_one_letter_code
_entity_poly.pdbx_strand_id
1 'polypeptide(L)'
;MADPQAAQGPLAVTEQVASKGLLDQIVEEGRFGSEPVARERGKDLVKEFVAQVLEGSMTIARDAEVMINARIAQIDHLISLQLSEIIHHPSFQKLESTWRGVKYLMDQSETGTMLKIRLLNTSKKELLKDLQRAPEFDQSALF
;
A
#
# COMPACT_ATOMS: atom_id res chain seq x y z
N MET A 1 -20.49 -74.73 -11.28
CA MET A 1 -20.93 -73.32 -11.27
C MET A 1 -20.11 -72.61 -10.18
N ALA A 2 -19.31 -71.63 -10.62
CA ALA A 2 -18.64 -70.56 -9.86
C ALA A 2 -17.59 -70.94 -8.78
N ASP A 3 -16.30 -70.96 -9.18
CA ASP A 3 -15.23 -69.99 -8.83
C ASP A 3 -15.45 -68.97 -7.67
N PRO A 4 -14.40 -68.33 -7.09
CA PRO A 4 -13.36 -68.89 -6.22
C PRO A 4 -12.96 -67.91 -5.05
N GLN A 5 -12.09 -68.39 -4.17
CA GLN A 5 -10.99 -67.69 -3.46
C GLN A 5 -10.94 -66.13 -3.48
N ALA A 6 -11.31 -65.49 -2.35
CA ALA A 6 -10.97 -64.09 -2.07
C ALA A 6 -9.68 -64.02 -1.24
N ALA A 7 -8.54 -64.05 -1.92
CA ALA A 7 -7.25 -63.66 -1.35
C ALA A 7 -7.22 -62.14 -1.16
N GLN A 8 -7.12 -61.69 0.10
CA GLN A 8 -6.84 -60.30 0.43
C GLN A 8 -5.33 -60.05 0.23
N GLY A 9 -4.95 -59.64 -0.98
CA GLY A 9 -3.68 -58.95 -1.21
C GLY A 9 -3.80 -57.49 -0.77
N PRO A 10 -2.76 -56.87 -0.20
CA PRO A 10 -2.80 -55.45 0.11
C PRO A 10 -2.90 -54.66 -1.20
N LEU A 11 -3.99 -53.91 -1.34
CA LEU A 11 -4.12 -52.91 -2.39
C LEU A 11 -3.02 -51.87 -2.17
N ALA A 12 -2.01 -51.93 -3.02
CA ALA A 12 -0.97 -50.94 -3.14
C ALA A 12 -1.63 -49.57 -3.27
N VAL A 13 -1.47 -48.75 -2.23
CA VAL A 13 -1.68 -47.31 -2.30
C VAL A 13 -0.76 -46.84 -3.42
N THR A 14 -1.37 -46.44 -4.52
CA THR A 14 -0.66 -45.82 -5.64
C THR A 14 -0.14 -44.52 -5.09
N GLU A 15 1.13 -44.53 -4.68
CA GLU A 15 1.91 -43.34 -4.39
C GLU A 15 1.98 -42.55 -5.69
N GLN A 16 0.99 -41.68 -5.90
CA GLN A 16 1.16 -40.55 -6.77
C GLN A 16 2.31 -39.76 -6.16
N VAL A 17 3.50 -39.96 -6.70
CA VAL A 17 4.59 -39.01 -6.60
C VAL A 17 4.05 -37.75 -7.25
N ALA A 18 3.40 -36.92 -6.45
CA ALA A 18 3.10 -35.55 -6.77
C ALA A 18 4.47 -34.91 -6.97
N SER A 19 4.93 -34.88 -8.22
CA SER A 19 6.00 -33.98 -8.63
C SER A 19 5.56 -32.61 -8.10
N LYS A 20 6.27 -32.10 -7.09
CA LYS A 20 6.03 -30.78 -6.51
C LYS A 20 5.74 -29.82 -7.68
N GLY A 21 4.61 -29.13 -7.63
CA GLY A 21 4.23 -28.25 -8.73
C GLY A 21 5.35 -27.25 -9.00
N LEU A 22 5.60 -26.89 -10.26
CA LEU A 22 6.64 -25.92 -10.63
C LEU A 22 6.55 -24.63 -9.81
N LEU A 23 5.33 -24.19 -9.46
CA LEU A 23 5.10 -23.06 -8.57
C LEU A 23 5.60 -23.31 -7.14
N ASP A 24 5.36 -24.49 -6.58
CA ASP A 24 5.88 -24.85 -5.25
C ASP A 24 7.41 -24.92 -5.25
N GLN A 25 8.01 -25.41 -6.35
CA GLN A 25 9.46 -25.46 -6.50
C GLN A 25 10.08 -24.05 -6.59
N ILE A 26 9.47 -23.14 -7.35
CA ILE A 26 9.91 -21.74 -7.47
C ILE A 26 9.78 -21.01 -6.13
N VAL A 27 8.71 -21.25 -5.35
CA VAL A 27 8.54 -20.62 -4.03
C VAL A 27 9.51 -21.19 -2.99
N GLU A 28 9.82 -22.48 -3.05
CA GLU A 28 10.85 -23.10 -2.20
C GLU A 28 12.26 -22.58 -2.52
N GLU A 29 12.62 -22.45 -3.80
CA GLU A 29 13.93 -21.95 -4.24
C GLU A 29 14.07 -20.43 -4.07
N GLY A 30 12.99 -19.66 -4.26
CA GLY A 30 12.95 -18.20 -4.23
C GLY A 30 13.05 -17.56 -2.83
N ARG A 31 13.30 -18.35 -1.77
CA ARG A 31 13.51 -17.88 -0.39
C ARG A 31 12.36 -16.99 0.14
N PHE A 32 11.11 -17.24 -0.23
CA PHE A 32 9.92 -16.47 0.19
C PHE A 32 9.54 -16.63 1.68
N GLY A 33 10.48 -16.98 2.55
CA GLY A 33 10.25 -17.32 3.95
C GLY A 33 9.69 -18.73 4.15
N SER A 34 10.02 -19.36 5.27
CA SER A 34 9.53 -20.71 5.62
C SER A 34 8.09 -20.70 6.16
N GLU A 35 7.55 -19.51 6.44
CA GLU A 35 6.21 -19.33 7.01
C GLU A 35 5.12 -19.59 5.95
N PRO A 36 4.06 -20.35 6.27
CA PRO A 36 3.02 -20.72 5.30
C PRO A 36 2.33 -19.51 4.65
N VAL A 37 2.12 -18.42 5.41
CA VAL A 37 1.51 -17.17 4.90
C VAL A 37 2.43 -16.45 3.91
N ALA A 38 3.75 -16.58 4.08
CA ALA A 38 4.73 -15.97 3.19
C ALA A 38 4.86 -16.76 1.87
N ARG A 39 4.74 -18.10 1.95
CA ARG A 39 4.71 -18.98 0.77
C ARG A 39 3.47 -18.76 -0.09
N GLU A 40 2.29 -18.65 0.52
CA GLU A 40 1.05 -18.36 -0.24
C GLU A 40 1.13 -17.00 -0.94
N ARG A 41 1.62 -15.95 -0.26
CA ARG A 41 1.90 -14.65 -0.90
C ARG A 41 2.90 -14.75 -2.06
N GLY A 42 3.96 -15.54 -1.90
CA GLY A 42 4.93 -15.78 -2.96
C GLY A 42 4.28 -16.43 -4.19
N LYS A 43 3.40 -17.41 -3.99
CA LYS A 43 2.66 -18.07 -5.08
C LYS A 43 1.76 -17.09 -5.82
N ASP A 44 1.04 -16.25 -5.10
CA ASP A 44 0.15 -15.24 -5.69
C ASP A 44 0.94 -14.23 -6.52
N LEU A 45 2.08 -13.75 -6.02
CA LEU A 45 2.96 -12.82 -6.75
C LEU A 45 3.52 -13.44 -8.03
N VAL A 46 4.00 -14.68 -7.98
CA VAL A 46 4.52 -15.40 -9.15
C VAL A 46 3.40 -15.65 -10.16
N LYS A 47 2.20 -15.98 -9.69
CA LYS A 47 1.03 -16.21 -10.55
C LYS A 47 0.61 -14.94 -11.29
N GLU A 48 0.55 -13.82 -10.58
CA GLU A 48 0.24 -12.51 -11.18
C GLU A 48 1.31 -12.08 -12.19
N PHE A 49 2.58 -12.29 -11.86
CA PHE A 49 3.69 -12.02 -12.79
C PHE A 49 3.57 -12.83 -14.08
N VAL A 50 3.32 -14.14 -13.98
CA VAL A 50 3.14 -15.00 -15.15
C VAL A 50 1.92 -14.58 -15.97
N ALA A 51 0.82 -14.20 -15.32
CA ALA A 51 -0.37 -13.68 -16.01
C ALA A 51 -0.04 -12.41 -16.80
N GLN A 52 0.66 -11.44 -16.20
CA GLN A 52 1.06 -10.19 -16.86
C GLN A 52 2.03 -10.39 -18.02
N VAL A 53 2.92 -11.38 -17.94
CA VAL A 53 3.80 -11.78 -19.05
C VAL A 53 2.98 -12.40 -20.18
N LEU A 54 2.03 -13.28 -19.88
CA LEU A 54 1.18 -13.96 -20.87
C LEU A 54 0.21 -13.00 -21.58
N GLU A 55 -0.27 -11.96 -20.88
CA GLU A 55 -1.12 -10.90 -21.46
C GLU A 55 -0.36 -9.99 -22.44
N GLY A 56 0.95 -10.18 -22.63
CA GLY A 56 1.76 -9.40 -23.56
C GLY A 56 2.05 -7.99 -23.05
N SER A 57 1.78 -7.71 -21.77
CA SER A 57 2.13 -6.43 -21.12
C SER A 57 3.63 -6.27 -20.89
N MET A 58 4.41 -7.33 -21.14
CA MET A 58 5.85 -7.42 -20.92
C MET A 58 6.53 -8.04 -22.15
N THR A 59 7.45 -7.31 -22.77
CA THR A 59 8.35 -7.87 -23.80
C THR A 59 9.43 -8.68 -23.09
N ILE A 60 9.47 -10.00 -23.32
CA ILE A 60 10.52 -10.86 -22.79
C ILE A 60 11.84 -10.49 -23.48
N ALA A 61 12.60 -9.58 -22.87
CA ALA A 61 13.98 -9.34 -23.24
C ALA A 61 14.84 -10.52 -22.76
N ARG A 62 16.03 -10.70 -23.36
CA ARG A 62 17.00 -11.72 -22.92
C ARG A 62 17.39 -11.60 -21.45
N ASP A 63 17.17 -10.43 -20.85
CA ASP A 63 17.43 -10.13 -19.46
C ASP A 63 16.13 -9.79 -18.73
N ALA A 64 15.67 -10.74 -17.90
CA ALA A 64 14.45 -10.59 -17.10
C ALA A 64 14.62 -9.51 -16.02
N GLU A 65 15.82 -9.28 -15.50
CA GLU A 65 16.08 -8.30 -14.45
C GLU A 65 15.93 -6.87 -14.97
N VAL A 66 16.52 -6.59 -16.14
CA VAL A 66 16.38 -5.28 -16.81
C VAL A 66 14.91 -4.99 -17.12
N MET A 67 14.16 -6.00 -17.55
CA MET A 67 12.75 -5.89 -17.86
C MET A 67 11.89 -5.63 -16.61
N ILE A 68 12.15 -6.32 -15.49
CA ILE A 68 11.49 -6.06 -14.21
C ILE A 68 11.76 -4.63 -13.75
N ASN A 69 13.02 -4.17 -13.79
CA ASN A 69 13.37 -2.81 -13.41
C ASN A 69 12.69 -1.76 -14.30
N ALA A 70 12.61 -2.00 -15.61
CA ALA A 70 11.87 -1.12 -16.52
C ALA A 70 10.37 -1.07 -16.19
N ARG A 71 9.77 -2.21 -15.83
CA ARG A 71 8.36 -2.26 -15.41
C ARG A 71 8.12 -1.55 -14.08
N ILE A 72 9.01 -1.71 -13.10
CA ILE A 72 8.96 -0.97 -11.83
C ILE A 72 9.01 0.53 -12.10
N ALA A 73 9.94 0.99 -12.95
CA ALA A 73 10.05 2.40 -13.30
C ALA A 73 8.78 2.96 -13.99
N GLN A 74 8.12 2.16 -14.83
CA GLN A 74 6.82 2.54 -15.42
C GLN A 74 5.73 2.68 -14.36
N ILE A 75 5.63 1.74 -13.43
CA ILE A 75 4.66 1.79 -12.33
C ILE A 75 4.95 3.00 -11.44
N ASP A 76 6.20 3.22 -11.06
CA ASP A 76 6.62 4.38 -10.27
C ASP A 76 6.28 5.68 -10.97
N HIS A 77 6.45 5.75 -12.30
CA HIS A 77 6.05 6.91 -13.08
C HIS A 77 4.54 7.16 -13.01
N LEU A 78 3.71 6.13 -13.18
CA LEU A 78 2.26 6.25 -13.08
C LEU A 78 1.80 6.68 -11.69
N ILE A 79 2.39 6.08 -10.64
CA ILE A 79 2.12 6.46 -9.25
C ILE A 79 2.56 7.90 -9.01
N SER A 80 3.71 8.31 -9.53
CA SER A 80 4.25 9.67 -9.38
C SER A 80 3.35 10.70 -10.06
N LEU A 81 2.79 10.41 -11.23
CA LEU A 81 1.83 11.27 -11.91
C LEU A 81 0.57 11.46 -11.07
N GLN A 82 -0.04 10.35 -10.61
CA GLN A 82 -1.25 10.41 -9.80
C GLN A 82 -1.01 11.12 -8.46
N LEU A 83 0.10 10.81 -7.79
CA LEU A 83 0.48 11.46 -6.55
C LEU A 83 0.73 12.96 -6.75
N SER A 84 1.36 13.33 -7.87
CA SER A 84 1.58 14.74 -8.22
C SER A 84 0.25 15.47 -8.37
N GLU A 85 -0.74 14.89 -9.05
CA GLU A 85 -2.08 15.52 -9.16
C GLU A 85 -2.73 15.73 -7.79
N ILE A 86 -2.64 14.75 -6.89
CA ILE A 86 -3.23 14.84 -5.54
C ILE A 86 -2.53 15.92 -4.71
N ILE A 87 -1.19 15.93 -4.68
CA ILE A 87 -0.41 16.87 -3.86
C ILE A 87 -0.53 18.30 -4.42
N HIS A 88 -0.60 18.47 -5.73
CA HIS A 88 -0.73 19.79 -6.35
C HIS A 88 -2.16 20.31 -6.40
N HIS A 89 -3.13 19.56 -5.88
CA HIS A 89 -4.51 20.01 -5.84
C HIS A 89 -4.65 21.26 -4.93
N PRO A 90 -5.27 22.37 -5.39
CA PRO A 90 -5.30 23.63 -4.65
C PRO A 90 -5.89 23.54 -3.24
N SER A 91 -6.88 22.67 -3.02
CA SER A 91 -7.46 22.46 -1.68
C SER A 91 -6.49 21.77 -0.74
N PHE A 92 -5.70 20.82 -1.24
CA PHE A 92 -4.69 20.10 -0.47
C PHE A 92 -3.53 21.03 -0.13
N GLN A 93 -3.00 21.75 -1.12
CA GLN A 93 -1.91 22.71 -0.90
C GLN A 93 -2.27 23.78 0.13
N LYS A 94 -3.50 24.30 0.13
CA LYS A 94 -3.96 25.28 1.12
C LYS A 94 -3.98 24.70 2.55
N LEU A 95 -4.42 23.45 2.69
CA LEU A 95 -4.41 22.76 3.97
C LEU A 95 -2.96 22.48 4.41
N GLU A 96 -2.15 21.91 3.52
CA GLU A 96 -0.75 21.59 3.76
C GLU A 96 0.06 22.84 4.13
N SER A 97 -0.10 23.95 3.42
CA SER A 97 0.59 25.20 3.72
C SER A 97 0.26 25.72 5.13
N THR A 98 -0.99 25.57 5.56
CA THR A 98 -1.44 25.97 6.90
C THR A 98 -0.75 25.11 7.96
N TRP A 99 -0.78 23.78 7.80
CA TRP A 99 -0.16 22.85 8.76
C TRP A 99 1.36 22.89 8.75
N ARG A 100 1.99 23.07 7.59
CA ARG A 100 3.44 23.28 7.48
C ARG A 100 3.86 24.58 8.16
N GLY A 101 3.06 25.64 8.02
CA GLY A 101 3.29 26.90 8.74
C GLY A 101 3.21 26.73 10.25
N VAL A 102 2.20 26.01 10.75
CA VAL A 102 2.08 25.69 12.18
C VAL A 102 3.26 24.84 12.66
N LYS A 103 3.63 23.80 11.90
CA LYS A 103 4.80 22.98 12.20
C LYS A 103 6.08 23.82 12.24
N TYR A 104 6.27 24.71 11.27
CA TYR A 104 7.41 25.62 11.24
C TYR A 104 7.45 26.51 12.50
N LEU A 105 6.30 27.07 12.91
CA LEU A 105 6.21 27.85 14.14
C LEU A 105 6.62 27.02 15.37
N MET A 106 6.18 25.76 15.46
CA MET A 106 6.56 24.86 16.54
C MET A 106 8.05 24.54 16.52
N ASP A 107 8.60 24.21 15.35
CA ASP A 107 10.01 23.83 15.18
C ASP A 107 10.96 25.01 15.46
N GLN A 108 10.50 26.26 15.29
CA GLN A 108 11.28 27.48 15.56
C GLN A 108 11.02 28.11 16.92
N SER A 109 10.09 27.56 17.71
CA SER A 109 9.77 28.07 19.04
C SER A 109 10.33 27.14 20.11
N GLU A 110 11.17 27.65 21.01
CA GLU A 110 11.57 26.92 22.20
C GLU A 110 10.42 26.88 23.21
N THR A 111 9.51 25.90 23.03
CA THR A 111 8.38 25.70 23.94
C THR A 111 8.88 25.12 25.26
N GLY A 112 8.79 25.90 26.34
CA GLY A 112 9.11 25.47 27.71
C GLY A 112 7.93 25.67 28.67
N THR A 113 8.17 25.64 29.97
CA THR A 113 7.13 25.89 30.98
C THR A 113 6.52 27.29 30.89
N MET A 114 7.27 28.27 30.37
CA MET A 114 6.84 29.66 30.19
C MET A 114 6.14 29.95 28.86
N LEU A 115 6.29 29.11 27.83
CA LEU A 115 5.76 29.38 26.49
C LEU A 115 4.81 28.26 26.04
N LYS A 116 3.55 28.63 25.82
CA LYS A 116 2.49 27.72 25.36
C LYS A 116 1.87 28.24 24.08
N ILE A 117 1.84 27.40 23.05
CA ILE A 117 1.14 27.70 21.79
C ILE A 117 -0.23 27.03 21.85
N ARG A 118 -1.30 27.82 21.68
CA ARG A 118 -2.69 27.33 21.60
C ARG A 118 -3.21 27.61 20.20
N LEU A 119 -3.72 26.58 19.53
CA LEU A 119 -4.24 26.69 18.18
C LEU A 119 -5.78 26.73 18.21
N LEU A 120 -6.36 27.75 17.58
CA LEU A 120 -7.79 27.83 17.30
C LEU A 120 -8.00 27.58 15.81
N ASN A 121 -8.70 26.48 15.47
CA ASN A 121 -9.07 26.20 14.09
C ASN A 121 -10.37 26.92 13.73
N THR A 122 -10.28 27.99 12.96
CA THR A 122 -11.46 28.71 12.44
C THR A 122 -11.15 29.32 11.07
N SER A 123 -12.16 29.41 10.20
CA SER A 123 -12.01 30.10 8.93
C SER A 123 -12.18 31.62 9.09
N LYS A 124 -11.54 32.39 8.21
CA LYS A 124 -11.70 33.86 8.17
C LYS A 124 -13.18 34.30 8.05
N LYS A 125 -14.00 33.50 7.35
CA LYS A 125 -15.43 33.79 7.16
C LYS A 125 -16.23 33.61 8.45
N GLU A 126 -15.94 32.55 9.21
CA GLU A 126 -16.57 32.31 10.51
C GLU A 126 -16.20 33.39 11.51
N LEU A 127 -14.91 33.75 11.58
CA LEU A 127 -14.45 34.79 12.48
C LEU A 127 -15.07 36.16 12.15
N LEU A 128 -15.17 36.51 10.86
CA LEU A 128 -15.82 37.74 10.43
C LEU A 128 -17.31 37.74 10.79
N LYS A 129 -18.00 36.62 10.58
CA LYS A 129 -19.42 36.48 10.91
C LYS A 129 -19.67 36.59 12.41
N ASP A 130 -18.77 36.04 13.23
CA ASP A 130 -18.83 36.14 14.69
C ASP A 130 -18.71 37.60 15.14
N LEU A 131 -17.68 38.30 14.67
CA LEU A 131 -17.45 39.71 15.00
C LEU A 131 -18.55 40.65 14.50
N GLN A 132 -19.19 40.35 13.36
CA GLN A 132 -20.30 41.16 12.84
C GLN A 132 -21.64 40.90 13.53
N ARG A 133 -21.82 39.72 14.13
CA ARG A 133 -23.06 39.34 14.82
C ARG A 133 -23.09 39.86 16.25
N ALA A 134 -21.93 40.00 16.87
CA ALA A 134 -21.80 40.54 18.22
C ALA A 134 -22.22 42.03 18.25
N PRO A 135 -23.04 42.46 19.23
CA PRO A 135 -23.41 43.86 19.39
C PRO A 135 -22.19 44.76 19.66
N GLU A 136 -21.26 44.23 20.44
CA GLU A 136 -19.98 44.84 20.82
C GLU A 136 -18.87 43.79 20.68
N PHE A 137 -17.62 44.21 20.47
CA PHE A 137 -16.52 43.28 20.12
C PHE A 137 -16.16 42.29 21.25
N ASP A 138 -16.36 42.71 22.51
CA ASP A 138 -16.11 41.94 23.72
C ASP A 138 -17.22 40.92 24.03
N GLN A 139 -18.31 40.96 23.27
CA GLN A 139 -19.41 39.98 23.34
C GLN A 139 -19.33 38.94 22.22
N SER A 140 -18.25 38.95 21.42
CA SER A 140 -17.99 37.92 20.40
C SER A 140 -17.47 36.63 21.03
N ALA A 141 -17.66 35.48 20.38
CA ALA A 141 -17.20 34.19 20.92
C ALA A 141 -15.66 34.04 20.94
N LEU A 142 -14.95 34.91 20.21
CA LEU A 142 -13.50 34.99 20.23
C LEU A 142 -12.94 35.58 21.53
N PHE A 143 -13.64 36.55 22.13
CA PHE A 143 -13.23 37.27 23.34
C PHE A 143 -13.67 36.54 24.62
#